data_AF-A0A453SGJ3-F1
#
_entry.id   AF-A0A453SGJ3-F1
#
_cell.length_a   1.000
_cell.length_b   1.000
_cell.length_c   1.000
_cell.angle_alpha   90.00
_cell.angle_beta   90.00
_cell.angle_gamma   90.00
#
_symmetry.space_group_name_H-M   'P 1'
#
loop_
_entity.id
_entity.type
_entity.pdbx_description
1 polymer ?
#
loop_
_entity_poly.entity_id
_entity_poly.type
_entity_poly.pdbx_seq_one_letter_code
_entity_poly.pdbx_strand_id
1 'polypeptide(L)'
;TIAACLHSHRDECSRYTSDGTVDIYRQPALKRSTGNWRACVFILGAEFSECLCFFAVSKNLVTYLTTVLHESNVDAARNVSTWVGTCFITPVLGAFLADSFWGRYSTIAI
;
A
#
# COMPACT_ATOMS: atom_id res chain seq x y z
N THR A 1 0.41 45.09 -19.69
CA THR A 1 0.52 44.68 -18.27
C THR A 1 -0.53 43.65 -17.87
N ILE A 2 -1.82 43.85 -18.15
CA ILE A 2 -2.90 42.90 -17.79
C ILE A 2 -2.75 41.54 -18.51
N ALA A 3 -2.33 41.53 -19.79
CA ALA A 3 -2.06 40.29 -20.53
C ALA A 3 -0.87 39.47 -19.99
N ALA A 4 0.14 40.13 -19.41
CA ALA A 4 1.29 39.45 -18.79
C ALA A 4 0.90 38.84 -17.43
N CYS A 5 0.04 39.52 -16.66
CA CYS A 5 -0.52 39.00 -15.42
C CYS A 5 -1.42 37.77 -15.67
N LEU A 6 -2.26 37.80 -16.72
CA LEU A 6 -3.07 36.65 -17.14
C LEU A 6 -2.26 35.47 -17.64
N HIS A 7 -1.11 35.70 -18.29
CA HIS A 7 -0.18 34.62 -18.67
C HIS A 7 0.45 33.98 -17.43
N SER A 8 0.96 34.80 -16.50
CA SER A 8 1.57 34.34 -15.24
C SER A 8 0.59 33.51 -14.38
N HIS A 9 -0.67 33.94 -14.29
CA HIS A 9 -1.71 33.24 -13.54
C HIS A 9 -2.15 31.93 -14.21
N ARG A 10 -2.07 31.84 -15.54
CA ARG A 10 -2.35 30.63 -16.32
C ARG A 10 -1.22 29.60 -16.20
N ASP A 11 0.03 30.05 -16.16
CA ASP A 11 1.22 29.20 -15.98
C ASP A 11 1.35 28.64 -14.55
N GLU A 12 0.85 29.36 -13.55
CA GLU A 12 0.73 28.84 -12.18
C GLU A 12 -0.36 27.77 -12.08
N CYS A 13 -1.56 28.00 -12.62
CA CYS A 13 -2.63 27.01 -12.64
C CYS A 13 -2.25 25.71 -13.39
N SER A 14 -1.38 25.80 -14.41
CA SER A 14 -0.87 24.63 -15.15
C SER A 14 0.13 23.77 -14.36
N ARG A 15 0.80 24.33 -13.33
CA ARG A 15 1.79 23.59 -12.51
C ARG A 15 1.16 22.77 -11.40
N TYR A 16 -0.04 23.14 -10.98
CA TYR A 16 -0.81 22.43 -9.95
C TYR A 16 -1.84 21.51 -10.58
N THR A 17 -2.25 20.49 -9.85
CA THR A 17 -3.32 19.59 -10.26
C THR A 17 -4.68 20.32 -10.12
N SER A 18 -5.47 20.38 -11.21
CA SER A 18 -6.80 21.04 -11.21
C SER A 18 -7.91 20.21 -10.58
N ASP A 19 -7.59 19.05 -10.01
CA ASP A 19 -8.54 18.12 -9.39
C ASP A 19 -8.74 18.39 -7.88
N GLY A 20 -8.06 19.41 -7.33
CA GLY A 20 -8.14 19.76 -5.92
C GLY A 20 -7.32 18.86 -5.00
N THR A 21 -6.45 18.01 -5.55
CA THR A 21 -5.53 17.19 -4.75
C THR A 21 -4.51 18.07 -4.02
N VAL A 22 -4.27 17.73 -2.76
CA VAL A 22 -3.32 18.44 -1.89
C VAL A 22 -2.18 17.52 -1.49
N ASP A 23 -0.99 18.09 -1.35
CA ASP A 23 0.17 17.40 -0.82
C ASP A 23 0.04 17.17 0.70
N ILE A 24 0.95 16.40 1.29
CA ILE A 24 1.00 16.08 2.73
C ILE A 24 1.04 17.34 3.63
N TYR A 25 1.45 18.48 3.08
CA TYR A 25 1.49 19.80 3.74
C TYR A 25 0.25 20.67 3.46
N ARG A 26 -0.84 20.09 2.94
CA ARG A 26 -2.09 20.79 2.54
C ARG A 26 -1.90 21.88 1.47
N GLN A 27 -0.80 21.84 0.72
CA GLN A 27 -0.59 22.74 -0.41
C GLN A 27 -1.17 22.12 -1.69
N PRO A 28 -1.59 22.92 -2.70
CA PRO A 28 -2.03 22.39 -3.98
C PRO A 28 -0.95 21.48 -4.57
N ALA A 29 -1.31 20.25 -4.93
CA ALA A 29 -0.35 19.25 -5.38
C ALA A 29 0.31 19.70 -6.70
N LEU A 30 1.65 19.69 -6.74
CA LEU A 30 2.39 19.98 -7.96
C LEU A 30 2.30 18.78 -8.90
N LYS A 31 1.82 19.01 -10.12
CA LYS A 31 1.67 17.98 -11.16
C LYS A 31 2.99 17.29 -11.53
N ARG A 32 4.13 17.96 -11.31
CA ARG A 32 5.49 17.43 -11.53
C ARG A 32 6.01 16.56 -10.38
N SER A 33 5.48 16.72 -9.16
CA SER A 33 6.00 16.06 -7.94
C SER A 33 5.09 14.95 -7.44
N THR A 34 3.78 15.11 -7.60
CA THR A 34 2.76 14.13 -7.18
C THR A 34 2.68 13.01 -8.22
N GLY A 35 2.83 11.75 -7.80
CA GLY A 35 2.80 10.58 -8.70
C GLY A 35 4.13 10.23 -9.37
N ASN A 36 5.27 10.42 -8.69
CA ASN A 36 6.58 10.06 -9.23
C ASN A 36 6.70 8.55 -9.50
N TRP A 37 7.23 8.17 -10.67
CA TRP A 37 7.56 6.78 -11.06
C TRP A 37 8.31 5.99 -9.98
N ARG A 38 9.12 6.68 -9.18
CA ARG A 38 9.84 6.08 -8.04
C ARG A 38 8.88 5.48 -7.01
N ALA A 39 7.76 6.14 -6.69
CA ALA A 39 6.76 5.63 -5.77
C ALA A 39 6.13 4.33 -6.31
N CYS A 40 5.83 4.28 -7.61
CA CYS A 40 5.32 3.07 -8.25
C CYS A 40 6.29 1.90 -8.12
N VAL A 41 7.59 2.12 -8.30
CA VAL A 41 8.61 1.06 -8.14
C VAL A 41 8.65 0.53 -6.70
N PHE A 42 8.51 1.40 -5.70
CA PHE A 42 8.45 0.94 -4.30
C PHE A 42 7.20 0.11 -4.01
N ILE A 43 6.03 0.54 -4.52
CA ILE A 43 4.78 -0.22 -4.36
C ILE A 43 4.90 -1.59 -5.05
N LEU A 44 5.33 -1.62 -6.31
CA LEU A 44 5.50 -2.86 -7.07
C LEU A 44 6.55 -3.79 -6.43
N GLY A 45 7.62 -3.22 -5.89
CA GLY A 45 8.65 -3.98 -5.18
C GLY A 45 8.11 -4.63 -3.90
N ALA A 46 7.28 -3.91 -3.13
CA ALA A 46 6.63 -4.43 -1.94
C ALA A 46 5.69 -5.59 -2.29
N GLU A 47 4.78 -5.38 -3.25
CA GLU A 47 3.84 -6.41 -3.73
C GLU A 47 4.56 -7.66 -4.25
N PHE A 48 5.63 -7.46 -5.03
CA PHE A 48 6.43 -8.58 -5.55
C PHE A 48 7.13 -9.35 -4.43
N SER A 49 7.69 -8.65 -3.44
CA SER A 49 8.35 -9.29 -2.30
C SER A 49 7.37 -10.09 -1.43
N GLU A 50 6.15 -9.58 -1.24
CA GLU A 50 5.07 -10.28 -0.54
C GLU A 50 4.70 -11.56 -1.29
N CYS A 51 4.46 -11.46 -2.60
CA CYS A 51 4.17 -12.60 -3.45
C CYS A 51 5.28 -13.66 -3.39
N LEU A 52 6.54 -13.25 -3.51
CA LEU A 52 7.69 -14.16 -3.43
C LEU A 52 7.74 -14.89 -2.09
N CYS A 53 7.57 -14.17 -0.98
CA CYS A 53 7.56 -14.75 0.35
C CYS A 53 6.42 -15.76 0.51
N PHE A 54 5.21 -15.39 0.07
CA PHE A 54 4.04 -16.27 0.13
C PHE A 54 4.27 -17.57 -0.63
N PHE A 55 4.76 -17.52 -1.88
CA PHE A 55 5.02 -18.72 -2.66
C PHE A 55 6.18 -19.55 -2.10
N ALA A 56 7.25 -18.91 -1.61
CA ALA A 56 8.39 -19.60 -1.01
C ALA A 56 7.98 -20.41 0.21
N VAL A 57 7.22 -19.81 1.13
CA VAL A 57 6.73 -20.48 2.33
C VAL A 57 5.70 -21.55 1.96
N SER A 58 4.74 -21.23 1.09
CA SER A 58 3.68 -22.17 0.67
C SER A 58 4.23 -23.51 0.16
N LYS A 59 5.30 -23.47 -0.65
CA LYS A 59 5.89 -24.69 -1.21
C LYS A 59 6.62 -25.56 -0.20
N ASN A 60 7.19 -24.96 0.86
CA ASN A 60 7.96 -25.70 1.85
C ASN A 60 7.14 -26.10 3.08
N LEU A 61 6.07 -25.36 3.38
CA LEU A 61 5.30 -25.51 4.61
C LEU A 61 4.63 -26.89 4.77
N VAL A 62 4.03 -27.43 3.70
CA VAL A 62 3.40 -28.77 3.73
C VAL A 62 4.42 -29.85 4.08
N THR A 63 5.58 -29.81 3.41
CA THR A 63 6.68 -30.75 3.66
C THR A 63 7.23 -30.59 5.08
N TYR A 64 7.39 -29.36 5.56
CA TYR A 64 7.87 -29.10 6.91
C TYR A 64 6.93 -29.66 7.99
N LEU A 65 5.62 -29.42 7.86
CA LEU A 65 4.62 -29.92 8.81
C LEU A 65 4.55 -31.45 8.84
N THR A 66 4.65 -32.09 7.67
CA THR A 66 4.57 -33.57 7.58
C THR A 66 5.87 -34.27 7.99
N THR A 67 7.04 -33.70 7.66
CA THR A 67 8.35 -34.35 7.88
C THR A 67 9.04 -33.97 9.18
N VAL A 68 8.90 -32.72 9.63
CA VAL A 68 9.59 -32.22 10.83
C VAL A 68 8.64 -32.27 12.02
N LEU A 69 7.42 -31.75 11.84
CA LEU A 69 6.43 -31.70 12.93
C LEU A 69 5.67 -33.02 13.11
N HIS A 70 5.81 -33.97 12.17
CA HIS A 70 5.18 -35.29 12.20
C HIS A 70 3.64 -35.23 12.34
N GLU A 71 3.04 -34.16 11.81
CA GLU A 71 1.59 -33.97 11.79
C GLU A 71 0.91 -34.98 10.86
N SER A 72 -0.33 -35.34 11.17
CA SER A 72 -1.13 -36.15 10.25
C SER A 72 -1.41 -35.35 8.96
N ASN A 73 -1.59 -36.01 7.82
CA ASN A 73 -1.88 -35.32 6.55
C ASN A 73 -3.12 -34.40 6.65
N VAL A 74 -4.09 -34.78 7.49
CA VAL A 74 -5.31 -34.02 7.73
C VAL A 74 -5.01 -32.76 8.55
N ASP A 75 -4.21 -32.88 9.61
CA ASP A 75 -3.84 -31.75 10.47
C ASP A 75 -2.90 -30.77 9.77
N ALA A 76 -1.93 -31.28 9.00
CA ALA A 76 -1.05 -30.47 8.17
C ALA A 76 -1.84 -29.65 7.13
N ALA A 77 -2.80 -30.26 6.43
CA ALA A 77 -3.64 -29.55 5.47
C ALA A 77 -4.50 -28.47 6.14
N ARG A 78 -5.02 -28.74 7.34
CA ARG A 78 -5.78 -27.76 8.13
C ARG A 78 -4.92 -26.57 8.54
N ASN A 79 -3.70 -26.83 9.01
CA ASN A 79 -2.80 -25.77 9.44
C ASN A 79 -2.33 -24.90 8.27
N VAL A 80 -2.02 -25.50 7.11
CA VAL A 80 -1.69 -24.77 5.88
C VAL A 80 -2.86 -23.90 5.43
N SER A 81 -4.08 -24.43 5.44
CA SER A 81 -5.29 -23.65 5.07
C SER A 81 -5.52 -22.48 6.02
N THR A 82 -5.27 -22.67 7.32
CA THR A 82 -5.39 -21.61 8.34
C THR A 82 -4.33 -20.53 8.14
N TRP A 83 -3.09 -20.92 7.83
CA TRP A 83 -2.00 -19.99 7.51
C TRP A 83 -2.35 -19.14 6.27
N VAL A 84 -2.77 -19.78 5.17
CA VAL A 84 -3.20 -19.08 3.94
C VAL A 84 -4.35 -18.10 4.24
N GLY A 85 -5.37 -18.55 4.98
CA GLY A 85 -6.48 -17.68 5.38
C GLY A 85 -6.04 -16.46 6.17
N THR A 86 -5.07 -16.63 7.08
CA THR A 86 -4.51 -15.53 7.88
C THR A 86 -3.76 -14.52 7.00
N CYS A 87 -2.99 -15.00 6.02
CA CYS A 87 -2.32 -14.14 5.04
C CYS A 87 -3.30 -13.29 4.23
N PHE A 88 -4.49 -13.80 3.89
CA PHE A 88 -5.51 -13.01 3.18
C PHE A 88 -6.26 -12.01 4.06
N ILE A 89 -6.47 -12.33 5.35
CA ILE A 89 -7.13 -11.43 6.30
C ILE A 89 -6.21 -10.27 6.69
N THR A 90 -4.89 -10.49 6.72
CA THR A 90 -3.91 -9.50 7.16
C THR A 90 -3.94 -8.19 6.36
N PRO A 91 -3.97 -8.18 5.00
CA PRO A 91 -4.13 -6.96 4.21
C PRO A 91 -5.46 -6.25 4.45
N VAL A 92 -6.55 -6.99 4.68
CA VAL A 92 -7.87 -6.41 4.97
C VAL A 92 -7.83 -5.65 6.29
N LEU A 93 -7.24 -6.25 7.32
CA LEU A 93 -7.01 -5.58 8.61
C LEU A 93 -6.05 -4.39 8.44
N GLY A 94 -4.98 -4.54 7.66
CA GLY A 94 -4.03 -3.46 7.36
C GLY A 94 -4.69 -2.27 6.66
N ALA A 95 -5.57 -2.51 5.69
CA ALA A 95 -6.34 -1.47 5.01
C ALA A 95 -7.32 -0.78 5.96
N PHE A 96 -8.07 -1.55 6.75
CA PHE A 96 -8.97 -0.98 7.77
C PHE A 96 -8.23 -0.12 8.79
N LEU A 97 -7.05 -0.57 9.23
CA LEU A 97 -6.18 0.21 10.10
C LEU A 97 -5.64 1.45 9.37
N ALA A 98 -5.21 1.38 8.12
CA ALA A 98 -4.73 2.53 7.37
C ALA A 98 -5.82 3.61 7.20
N ASP A 99 -7.04 3.20 6.84
CA ASP A 99 -8.20 4.09 6.67
C ASP A 99 -8.66 4.71 7.99
N SER A 100 -8.59 3.93 9.07
CA SER A 100 -8.96 4.41 10.40
C SER A 100 -7.88 5.31 11.01
N PHE A 101 -6.62 4.89 10.98
CA PHE A 101 -5.49 5.53 11.67
C PHE A 101 -4.91 6.75 10.97
N TRP A 102 -4.89 6.81 9.63
CA TRP A 102 -4.25 7.93 8.92
C TRP A 102 -5.20 9.08 8.55
N GLY A 103 -6.51 8.92 8.74
CA GLY A 103 -7.51 9.92 8.33
C GLY A 103 -8.03 10.87 9.41
N ARG A 104 -7.85 10.57 10.72
CA ARG A 104 -8.51 11.33 11.81
C ARG A 104 -7.76 11.46 13.14
N TYR A 105 -6.55 10.92 13.29
CA TYR A 105 -5.88 10.90 14.60
C TYR A 105 -5.26 12.23 15.04
N SER A 106 -5.03 13.21 14.14
CA SER A 106 -4.49 14.52 14.54
C SER A 106 -5.52 15.51 15.13
N THR A 107 -6.81 15.18 15.23
CA THR A 107 -7.81 16.11 15.80
C THR A 107 -8.24 15.75 17.23
N ILE A 108 -7.98 14.52 17.69
CA ILE A 108 -8.38 14.06 19.03
C ILE A 108 -7.18 13.96 19.99
N ALA A 109 -5.94 13.93 19.49
CA ALA A 109 -4.78 13.68 20.33
C ALA A 109 -4.26 14.89 21.12
N ILE A 110 -4.48 16.13 20.65
CA ILE A 110 -3.75 17.30 21.16
C ILE A 110 -2.24 17.23 20.84
#